data_AF-A0A8S4R192-F1
#
_entry.id   AF-A0A8S4R192-F1
#
_cell.length_a   1.000
_cell.length_b   1.000
_cell.length_c   1.000
_cell.angle_alpha   90.00
_cell.angle_beta   90.00
_cell.angle_gamma   90.00
#
_symmetry.space_group_name_H-M   'P 1'
#
loop_
_entity.id
_entity.type
_entity.pdbx_description
1 polymer ?
#
loop_
_entity_poly.entity_id
_entity_poly.type
_entity_poly.pdbx_seq_one_letter_code
_entity_poly.pdbx_strand_id
1 'polypeptide(L)'
;NETLNEHLCSFYDEEDCLYVYVYSYNESQHLHIRAQKEHECPRKVFILGIVLGVIAAIVLVGLALLMLWKMVTTIHDRREFARFEKERMMAKWDTGENPIYKQATSTFKNPTYAGK
;
A
#
# COMPACT_ATOMS: atom_id res chain seq x y z
N ASN A 1 -64.64 5.61 -21.48
CA ASN A 1 -64.41 4.60 -20.42
C ASN A 1 -63.37 5.15 -19.46
N GLU A 2 -63.82 5.99 -18.52
CA GLU A 2 -63.00 6.74 -17.56
C GLU A 2 -63.44 6.41 -16.11
N THR A 3 -63.48 5.14 -15.72
CA THR A 3 -63.94 4.78 -14.37
C THR A 3 -63.18 3.60 -13.78
N LEU A 4 -61.89 3.78 -13.52
CA LEU A 4 -61.26 3.04 -12.44
C LEU A 4 -60.27 3.98 -11.77
N ASN A 5 -60.64 4.51 -10.60
CA ASN A 5 -59.75 5.26 -9.72
C ASN A 5 -58.69 4.29 -9.18
N GLU A 6 -57.76 3.89 -10.05
CA GLU A 6 -56.60 3.07 -9.73
C GLU A 6 -55.55 3.95 -9.07
N HIS A 7 -55.25 3.66 -7.81
CA HIS A 7 -54.19 4.30 -7.07
C HIS A 7 -53.01 3.34 -6.98
N LEU A 8 -51.91 3.70 -7.62
CA LEU A 8 -50.64 2.98 -7.52
C LEU A 8 -49.86 3.48 -6.31
N CYS A 9 -49.42 2.53 -5.48
CA CYS A 9 -48.57 2.78 -4.33
C CYS A 9 -47.32 1.91 -4.43
N SER A 10 -46.18 2.52 -4.12
CA SER A 10 -44.89 1.84 -4.09
C SER A 10 -44.15 2.20 -2.81
N PHE A 11 -43.58 1.20 -2.11
CA PHE A 11 -42.76 1.41 -0.93
C PHE A 11 -41.50 0.52 -0.98
N TYR A 12 -40.47 0.93 -0.24
CA TYR A 12 -39.25 0.16 -0.05
C TYR A 12 -39.30 -0.54 1.32
N ASP A 13 -38.85 -1.78 1.36
CA ASP A 13 -38.72 -2.58 2.58
C ASP A 13 -37.29 -2.51 3.14
N GLU A 14 -37.04 -3.15 4.29
CA GLU A 14 -35.74 -3.16 4.97
C GLU A 14 -34.59 -3.72 4.11
N GLU A 15 -34.93 -4.51 3.09
CA GLU A 15 -33.97 -5.08 2.14
C GLU A 15 -33.82 -4.26 0.84
N ASP A 16 -34.27 -2.99 0.83
CA ASP A 16 -34.32 -2.11 -0.36
C ASP A 16 -35.11 -2.70 -1.54
N CYS A 17 -35.99 -3.67 -1.28
CA CYS A 17 -36.88 -4.25 -2.27
C CYS A 17 -38.05 -3.29 -2.55
N LEU A 18 -38.38 -3.11 -3.83
CA LEU A 18 -39.53 -2.31 -4.25
C LEU A 18 -40.81 -3.16 -4.19
N TYR A 19 -41.77 -2.72 -3.40
CA TYR A 19 -43.10 -3.31 -3.32
C TYR A 19 -44.11 -2.40 -3.99
N VAL A 20 -44.79 -2.91 -5.02
CA VAL A 20 -45.81 -2.17 -5.77
C VAL A 20 -47.17 -2.85 -5.61
N TYR A 21 -48.17 -2.07 -5.24
CA TYR A 21 -49.57 -2.50 -5.21
C TYR A 21 -50.48 -1.42 -5.78
N VAL A 22 -51.59 -1.86 -6.37
CA VAL A 22 -52.63 -1.00 -6.93
C VAL A 22 -53.93 -1.29 -6.21
N TYR A 23 -54.61 -0.26 -5.71
CA TYR A 23 -55.95 -0.39 -5.18
C TYR A 23 -56.96 0.44 -5.96
N SER A 24 -58.20 -0.03 -6.00
CA SER A 24 -59.31 0.63 -6.69
C SER A 24 -60.61 0.41 -5.90
N TYR A 25 -61.56 1.33 -6.06
CA TYR A 25 -62.89 1.20 -5.49
C TYR A 25 -63.88 0.83 -6.60
N ASN A 26 -64.60 -0.28 -6.44
CA ASN A 26 -65.72 -0.63 -7.32
C ASN A 26 -66.92 0.29 -7.10
N GLU A 27 -67.90 0.28 -8.00
CA GLU A 27 -69.13 1.08 -7.92
C GLU A 27 -69.90 0.90 -6.60
N SER A 28 -69.79 -0.27 -5.97
CA SER A 28 -70.37 -0.58 -4.65
C SER A 28 -69.48 -0.17 -3.45
N GLN A 29 -68.50 0.72 -3.64
CA GLN A 29 -67.48 1.11 -2.63
C GLN A 29 -66.65 -0.05 -2.03
N HIS A 30 -66.57 -1.19 -2.72
CA HIS A 30 -65.73 -2.30 -2.26
C HIS A 30 -64.29 -2.08 -2.72
N LEU A 31 -63.35 -2.20 -1.77
CA LEU A 31 -61.91 -2.08 -2.00
C LEU A 31 -61.38 -3.31 -2.75
N HIS A 32 -60.77 -3.10 -3.91
CA HIS A 32 -60.09 -4.13 -4.69
C HIS A 32 -58.60 -3.83 -4.76
N ILE A 33 -57.76 -4.73 -4.22
CA ILE A 33 -56.30 -4.59 -4.19
C ILE A 33 -55.66 -5.64 -5.10
N ARG A 34 -54.71 -5.21 -5.93
CA ARG A 34 -53.82 -6.06 -6.73
C ARG A 34 -52.38 -5.79 -6.32
N ALA A 35 -51.70 -6.81 -5.78
CA ALA A 35 -50.29 -6.74 -5.41
C ALA A 35 -49.41 -7.49 -6.43
N GLN A 36 -48.19 -7.02 -6.63
CA GLN A 36 -47.20 -7.72 -7.45
C GLN A 36 -46.80 -9.05 -6.76
N LYS A 37 -46.81 -10.16 -7.51
CA LYS A 37 -46.53 -11.51 -6.98
C LYS A 37 -45.04 -11.83 -6.88
N GLU A 38 -44.22 -11.19 -7.72
CA GLU A 38 -42.79 -11.43 -7.82
C GLU A 38 -42.05 -10.16 -7.42
N HIS A 39 -41.14 -10.26 -6.46
CA HIS A 39 -40.45 -9.10 -5.88
C HIS A 39 -39.22 -8.77 -6.72
N GLU A 40 -39.09 -7.51 -7.16
CA GLU A 40 -37.87 -6.99 -7.77
C GLU A 40 -36.96 -6.43 -6.68
N CYS A 41 -36.06 -7.28 -6.17
CA CYS A 41 -35.08 -6.88 -5.16
C CYS A 41 -33.69 -6.63 -5.80
N PRO A 42 -32.95 -5.60 -5.36
CA PRO A 42 -31.55 -5.44 -5.73
C PRO A 42 -30.73 -6.64 -5.22
N ARG A 43 -29.71 -7.04 -5.99
CA ARG A 43 -28.83 -8.14 -5.57
C ARG A 43 -28.04 -7.73 -4.33
N LYS A 44 -28.04 -8.57 -3.28
CA LYS A 44 -27.20 -8.36 -2.09
C LYS A 44 -25.72 -8.40 -2.50
N VAL A 45 -25.08 -7.24 -2.54
CA VAL A 45 -23.65 -7.13 -2.85
C VAL A 45 -22.84 -7.27 -1.57
N PHE A 46 -21.81 -8.13 -1.57
CA PHE A 46 -20.94 -8.30 -0.42
C PHE A 46 -19.88 -7.18 -0.34
N ILE A 47 -20.31 -6.02 0.16
CA ILE A 47 -19.50 -4.78 0.25
C ILE A 47 -18.19 -5.02 1.01
N LEU A 48 -18.26 -5.74 2.14
CA LEU A 48 -17.11 -5.99 3.00
C LEU A 48 -15.98 -6.75 2.26
N GLY A 49 -16.34 -7.72 1.42
CA GLY A 49 -15.35 -8.45 0.62
C GLY A 49 -14.69 -7.60 -0.45
N ILE A 50 -15.44 -6.71 -1.09
CA ILE A 50 -14.90 -5.75 -2.07
C ILE A 50 -13.88 -4.83 -1.37
N VAL A 51 -14.25 -4.27 -0.23
CA VAL A 51 -13.37 -3.36 0.54
C VAL A 51 -12.08 -4.07 0.95
N LEU A 52 -12.18 -5.27 1.53
CA LEU A 52 -10.99 -6.04 1.92
C LEU A 52 -10.11 -6.41 0.72
N GLY A 53 -10.72 -6.79 -0.40
CA GLY A 53 -10.00 -7.09 -1.65
C GLY A 53 -9.21 -5.90 -2.18
N VAL A 54 -9.81 -4.71 -2.19
CA VAL A 54 -9.15 -3.48 -2.65
C VAL A 54 -7.97 -3.11 -1.74
N ILE A 55 -8.16 -3.19 -0.41
CA ILE A 55 -7.09 -2.90 0.56
C ILE A 55 -5.91 -3.86 0.35
N ALA A 56 -6.17 -5.16 0.23
CA ALA A 56 -5.13 -6.15 0.00
C ALA A 56 -4.36 -5.89 -1.30
N ALA A 57 -5.06 -5.52 -2.38
CA ALA A 57 -4.42 -5.18 -3.65
C ALA A 57 -3.50 -3.95 -3.55
N ILE A 58 -3.96 -2.87 -2.89
CA ILE A 58 -3.17 -1.66 -2.69
C ILE A 58 -1.91 -1.95 -1.87
N VAL A 59 -2.05 -2.72 -0.78
CA VAL A 59 -0.92 -3.12 0.07
C VAL A 59 0.10 -3.94 -0.72
N LEU A 60 -0.34 -4.91 -1.51
CA LEU A 60 0.55 -5.74 -2.33
C LEU A 60 1.31 -4.90 -3.38
N VAL A 61 0.62 -3.97 -4.05
CA VAL A 61 1.26 -3.05 -5.00
C VAL A 61 2.27 -2.15 -4.30
N GLY A 62 1.91 -1.59 -3.15
CA GLY A 62 2.82 -0.77 -2.33
C GLY A 62 4.07 -1.54 -1.90
N LEU A 63 3.91 -2.77 -1.43
CA LEU A 63 5.03 -3.65 -1.08
C LEU A 63 5.92 -3.98 -2.28
N ALA A 64 5.34 -4.27 -3.45
CA ALA A 64 6.11 -4.53 -4.66
C ALA A 64 6.95 -3.32 -5.08
N LEU A 65 6.38 -2.11 -5.05
CA LEU A 65 7.10 -0.88 -5.36
C LEU A 65 8.21 -0.59 -4.35
N LEU A 66 7.95 -0.78 -3.05
CA LEU A 66 8.97 -0.64 -2.00
C LEU A 66 10.10 -1.66 -2.16
N MET A 67 9.79 -2.91 -2.50
CA MET A 67 10.79 -3.94 -2.76
C MET A 67 11.68 -3.58 -3.96
N LEU A 68 11.08 -3.15 -5.06
CA LEU A 68 11.82 -2.70 -6.25
C LEU A 68 12.71 -1.49 -5.93
N TRP A 69 12.16 -0.48 -5.25
CA TRP A 69 12.92 0.70 -4.84
C TRP A 69 14.07 0.33 -3.89
N LYS A 70 13.83 -0.55 -2.92
CA LYS A 70 14.87 -1.04 -2.01
C LYS A 70 15.97 -1.80 -2.76
N MET A 71 15.60 -2.65 -3.71
CA MET A 71 16.57 -3.39 -4.52
C MET A 71 17.45 -2.42 -5.34
N VAL A 72 16.84 -1.45 -6.02
CA VAL A 72 17.58 -0.45 -6.81
C VAL A 72 18.52 0.38 -5.93
N THR A 73 18.03 0.88 -4.80
CA THR A 73 18.82 1.70 -3.87
C THR A 73 19.98 0.91 -3.27
N THR A 74 19.76 -0.35 -2.86
CA THR A 74 20.84 -1.22 -2.36
C THR A 74 21.90 -1.49 -3.43
N ILE A 75 21.53 -1.66 -4.70
CA ILE A 75 22.51 -1.82 -5.79
C ILE A 75 23.32 -0.53 -5.99
N HIS A 76 22.67 0.62 -5.97
CA HIS A 76 23.35 1.91 -6.14
C HIS A 76 24.35 2.16 -5.00
N ASP A 77 23.89 1.99 -3.77
CA ASP A 77 24.70 2.16 -2.55
C ASP A 77 25.92 1.22 -2.55
N ARG A 78 25.74 -0.06 -2.90
CA ARG A 78 26.85 -1.01 -3.00
C ARG A 78 27.88 -0.63 -4.07
N ARG A 79 27.44 -0.08 -5.21
CA ARG A 79 28.34 0.36 -6.28
C ARG A 79 29.16 1.57 -5.85
N GLU A 80 28.51 2.54 -5.23
CA GLU A 80 29.16 3.75 -4.74
C GLU A 80 30.14 3.44 -3.61
N PHE A 81 29.73 2.58 -2.67
CA PHE A 81 30.59 2.12 -1.59
C PHE A 81 31.86 1.43 -2.10
N ALA A 82 31.74 0.54 -3.09
CA ALA A 82 32.90 -0.13 -3.69
C ALA A 82 33.86 0.87 -4.38
N ARG A 83 33.32 1.89 -5.04
CA ARG A 83 34.13 2.98 -5.62
C ARG A 83 34.83 3.79 -4.53
N PHE A 84 34.11 4.15 -3.48
CA PHE A 84 34.65 4.91 -2.35
C PHE A 84 35.78 4.14 -1.65
N GLU A 85 35.61 2.84 -1.39
CA GLU A 85 36.67 2.04 -0.77
C GLU A 85 37.92 1.95 -1.66
N LYS A 86 37.75 1.81 -2.98
CA LYS A 86 38.86 1.84 -3.93
C LYS A 86 39.60 3.18 -3.88
N GLU A 87 38.87 4.29 -3.90
CA GLU A 87 39.46 5.64 -3.80
C GLU A 87 40.16 5.83 -2.43
N ARG A 88 39.57 5.37 -1.32
CA ARG A 88 40.17 5.42 0.03
C ARG A 88 41.47 4.61 0.12
N MET A 89 41.53 3.42 -0.49
CA MET A 89 42.75 2.60 -0.49
C MET A 89 43.89 3.25 -1.28
N MET A 90 43.58 3.93 -2.39
CA MET A 90 44.57 4.63 -3.20
C MET A 90 44.96 5.99 -2.61
N ALA A 91 44.06 6.61 -1.83
CA ALA A 91 44.30 7.85 -1.12
C ALA A 91 45.05 7.67 0.22
N LYS A 92 45.46 6.45 0.58
CA LYS A 92 46.45 6.25 1.64
C LYS A 92 47.71 6.98 1.20
N TRP A 93 47.92 8.16 1.77
CA TRP A 93 49.15 8.91 1.62
C TRP A 93 50.33 8.00 1.87
N ASP A 94 51.33 8.08 1.01
CA ASP A 94 52.60 7.42 1.22
C ASP A 94 53.20 7.99 2.51
N THR A 95 52.98 7.31 3.63
CA THR A 95 53.66 7.57 4.90
C THR A 95 55.09 7.01 4.88
N GLY A 96 55.67 6.84 3.69
CA GLY A 96 57.11 6.75 3.54
C GLY A 96 57.71 8.05 4.06
N GLU A 97 58.52 7.94 5.11
CA GLU A 97 59.27 9.09 5.63
C GLU A 97 59.90 9.83 4.44
N ASN A 98 59.68 11.15 4.39
CA ASN A 98 60.22 11.99 3.34
C ASN A 98 61.74 11.73 3.23
N PRO A 99 62.30 11.38 2.05
CA PRO A 99 63.69 10.95 1.93
C PRO A 99 64.74 12.02 2.33
N ILE A 100 64.33 13.28 2.45
CA ILE A 100 65.17 14.38 3.00
C ILE A 100 64.98 14.60 4.51
N TYR A 101 63.99 13.97 5.14
CA TYR A 101 63.70 14.14 6.56
C TYR A 101 64.68 13.33 7.40
N LYS A 102 65.36 14.01 8.32
CA LYS A 102 66.22 13.40 9.32
C LYS A 102 65.55 13.53 10.68
N GLN A 103 65.27 12.40 11.34
CA GLN A 103 64.73 12.40 12.70
C GLN A 103 65.75 13.07 13.63
N ALA A 104 65.31 14.08 14.40
CA ALA A 104 66.17 14.82 15.35
C ALA A 104 66.53 14.02 16.62
N THR A 105 66.10 12.76 16.70
CA THR A 105 66.31 11.88 17.86
C THR A 105 67.45 10.92 17.58
N SER A 106 68.59 11.10 18.26
CA SER A 106 69.71 10.15 18.23
C SER A 106 69.47 9.03 19.24
N THR A 107 69.19 7.80 18.78
CA THR A 107 69.18 6.64 19.67
C THR A 107 70.62 6.19 19.95
N PHE A 108 71.15 6.59 21.10
CA PHE A 108 72.45 6.12 21.56
C PHE A 108 72.30 4.75 22.25
N LYS A 109 72.91 3.71 21.66
CA LYS A 109 72.96 2.37 22.27
C LYS A 109 73.98 2.41 23.41
N ASN A 110 73.50 2.31 24.65
CA ASN A 110 74.39 2.29 25.82
C ASN A 110 75.17 0.95 25.86
N PRO A 111 76.50 0.96 25.70
CA PRO A 111 77.30 -0.27 25.70
C PRO A 111 77.33 -1.00 27.06
N THR A 112 76.93 -0.35 28.16
CA THR A 112 76.90 -0.99 29.49
C THR A 112 75.69 -1.89 29.75
N TYR A 113 74.67 -1.87 28.88
CA TYR A 113 73.41 -2.62 29.08
C TYR A 113 73.21 -3.79 28.09
N ALA A 114 74.20 -4.13 27.27
CA ALA A 114 74.14 -5.23 26.29
C ALA A 114 74.43 -6.63 26.88
N GLY A 115 74.25 -6.82 28.19
CA GLY A 115 74.60 -8.07 28.85
C GLY A 115 73.89 -8.29 30.19
N LYS A 116 72.70 -8.89 30.12
CA LYS A 116 72.23 -10.00 30.96
C LYS A 116 71.05 -10.68 30.28
#